data_AF-A0A3G5EA36-F1
#
_entry.id   AF-A0A3G5EA36-F1
#
_cell.length_a   1.000
_cell.length_b   1.000
_cell.length_c   1.000
_cell.angle_alpha   90.00
_cell.angle_beta   90.00
_cell.angle_gamma   90.00
#
_symmetry.space_group_name_H-M   'P 1'
#
loop_
_entity.id
_entity.type
_entity.pdbx_description
1 polymer ?
#
loop_
_entity_poly.entity_id
_entity_poly.type
_entity_poly.pdbx_seq_one_letter_code
_entity_poly.pdbx_strand_id
1 'polypeptide(L)'
;LPDNPAILYTVVDHVPPSRWKEFVRRLGLSDHDLERIELEHRRLRDAQYEMLRLWKLQMGHAATVEHISCVLNQMELSGCSDAVQEALLNQNSPQTCSLHNHL
;
A
#
# COMPACT_ATOMS: atom_id res chain seq x y z
N LEU A 1 -9.56 2.00 4.71
CA LEU A 1 -8.81 2.40 3.50
C LEU A 1 -9.80 2.65 2.39
N PRO A 2 -9.69 3.76 1.62
CA PRO A 2 -10.59 4.01 0.50
C PRO A 2 -10.58 2.87 -0.53
N ASP A 3 -11.69 2.66 -1.24
CA ASP A 3 -11.80 1.74 -2.38
C ASP A 3 -11.21 2.32 -3.66
N ASN A 4 -9.99 2.86 -3.58
CA ASN A 4 -9.24 3.34 -4.73
C ASN A 4 -8.01 2.45 -4.95
N PRO A 5 -7.90 1.76 -6.10
CA PRO A 5 -6.76 0.89 -6.40
C PRO A 5 -5.42 1.65 -6.43
N ALA A 6 -5.43 2.96 -6.71
CA ALA A 6 -4.23 3.79 -6.70
C ALA A 6 -3.51 3.76 -5.34
N ILE A 7 -4.27 3.63 -4.24
CA ILE A 7 -3.73 3.60 -2.89
C ILE A 7 -2.87 2.36 -2.65
N LEU A 8 -3.32 1.20 -3.12
CA LEU A 8 -2.56 -0.03 -2.96
C LEU A 8 -1.28 0.04 -3.80
N TYR A 9 -1.36 0.59 -5.02
CA TYR A 9 -0.16 0.82 -5.84
C TYR A 9 0.81 1.82 -5.22
N THR A 10 0.33 2.87 -4.54
CA THR A 10 1.20 3.77 -3.78
C THR A 10 2.03 2.98 -2.77
N VAL A 11 1.42 2.06 -2.01
CA VAL A 11 2.15 1.23 -1.05
C VAL A 11 3.15 0.32 -1.76
N VAL A 12 2.74 -0.32 -2.87
CA VAL A 12 3.64 -1.17 -3.69
C VAL A 12 4.86 -0.39 -4.18
N ASP A 13 4.68 0.85 -4.61
CA ASP A 13 5.75 1.65 -5.21
C ASP A 13 6.73 2.22 -4.16
N HIS A 14 6.34 2.30 -2.89
CA HIS A 14 7.17 2.88 -1.81
C HIS A 14 7.79 1.84 -0.87
N VAL A 15 7.30 0.60 -0.87
CA VAL A 15 7.87 -0.48 -0.05
C VAL A 15 8.96 -1.22 -0.83
N PRO A 16 10.19 -1.34 -0.30
CA PRO A 16 11.28 -2.02 -0.99
C PRO A 16 10.94 -3.50 -1.31
N PRO A 17 11.15 -3.97 -2.55
CA PRO A 17 10.88 -5.37 -2.93
C PRO A 17 11.59 -6.40 -2.05
N SER A 18 12.79 -6.08 -1.55
CA SER A 18 13.58 -6.94 -0.65
C SER A 18 12.92 -7.16 0.72
N ARG A 19 12.13 -6.19 1.18
CA ARG A 19 11.41 -6.23 2.47
C ARG A 19 9.94 -6.58 2.31
N TRP A 20 9.44 -6.67 1.08
CA TRP A 20 8.02 -6.87 0.77
C TRP A 20 7.42 -8.09 1.47
N LYS A 21 8.07 -9.26 1.37
CA LYS A 21 7.56 -10.50 1.98
C LYS A 21 7.48 -10.44 3.50
N GLU A 22 8.43 -9.75 4.14
CA GLU A 22 8.37 -9.53 5.59
C GLU A 22 7.20 -8.61 5.95
N PHE A 23 7.00 -7.55 5.17
CA PHE A 23 5.92 -6.58 5.36
C PHE A 23 4.53 -7.23 5.28
N VAL A 24 4.24 -7.99 4.21
CA VAL A 24 2.91 -8.61 4.05
C VAL A 24 2.62 -9.72 5.06
N ARG A 25 3.66 -10.40 5.59
CA ARG A 25 3.51 -11.34 6.71
C ARG A 25 3.13 -10.63 8.00
N ARG A 26 3.75 -9.49 8.29
CA ARG A 26 3.41 -8.67 9.47
C ARG A 26 2.03 -8.02 9.36
N LEU A 27 1.55 -7.78 8.13
CA LEU A 27 0.16 -7.41 7.87
C LEU A 27 -0.84 -8.55 8.15
N GLY A 28 -0.37 -9.79 8.33
CA GLY A 28 -1.19 -10.94 8.70
C GLY A 28 -1.52 -11.89 7.56
N LEU A 29 -0.93 -11.72 6.37
CA LEU A 29 -1.06 -12.73 5.30
C LEU A 29 -0.22 -13.96 5.60
N SER A 30 -0.79 -15.14 5.33
CA SER A 30 -0.11 -16.42 5.52
C SER A 30 0.87 -16.72 4.39
N ASP A 31 1.93 -17.49 4.68
CA ASP A 31 2.88 -17.94 3.64
C ASP A 31 2.17 -18.69 2.49
N HIS A 32 1.12 -19.45 2.81
CA HIS A 32 0.30 -20.12 1.81
C HIS A 32 -0.38 -19.13 0.84
N ASP A 33 -0.94 -18.03 1.36
CA ASP A 33 -1.55 -17.00 0.52
C ASP A 33 -0.51 -16.30 -0.36
N LEU A 34 0.67 -16.01 0.20
CA LEU A 34 1.79 -15.41 -0.53
C LEU A 34 2.22 -16.29 -1.70
N GLU A 35 2.51 -17.57 -1.44
CA GLU A 35 2.96 -18.55 -2.44
C GLU A 35 1.91 -18.73 -3.54
N ARG A 36 0.63 -18.82 -3.17
CA ARG A 36 -0.47 -18.93 -4.12
C ARG A 36 -0.52 -17.71 -5.06
N ILE A 37 -0.44 -16.51 -4.51
CA ILE A 37 -0.49 -15.26 -5.30
C ILE A 37 0.73 -15.15 -6.23
N GLU A 38 1.93 -15.48 -5.74
CA GLU A 38 3.16 -15.47 -6.53
C GLU A 38 3.10 -16.47 -7.70
N LEU A 39 2.45 -17.62 -7.52
CA LEU A 39 2.26 -18.60 -8.58
C LEU A 39 1.24 -18.13 -9.64
N GLU A 40 0.17 -17.47 -9.21
CA GLU A 40 -0.91 -16.97 -10.08
C GLU A 40 -0.46 -15.77 -10.94
N HIS A 41 0.49 -14.96 -10.44
CA HIS A 41 0.88 -13.70 -11.07
C HIS A 41 2.32 -13.71 -11.59
N ARG A 42 2.47 -13.63 -12.92
CA ARG A 42 3.78 -13.56 -13.60
C ARG A 42 4.58 -12.29 -13.25
N ARG A 43 3.89 -11.18 -12.98
CA ARG A 43 4.50 -9.87 -12.74
C ARG A 43 4.54 -9.61 -11.25
N LEU A 44 5.73 -9.31 -10.73
CA LEU A 44 5.93 -9.01 -9.31
C LEU A 44 4.99 -7.91 -8.83
N ARG A 45 4.86 -6.81 -9.58
CA ARG A 45 4.01 -5.68 -9.20
C ARG A 45 2.53 -6.06 -9.06
N ASP A 46 2.04 -6.93 -9.94
CA ASP A 46 0.65 -7.40 -9.90
C ASP A 46 0.44 -8.35 -8.71
N ALA A 47 1.43 -9.22 -8.42
CA ALA A 47 1.42 -10.08 -7.24
C ALA A 47 1.40 -9.25 -5.93
N GLN A 48 2.23 -8.21 -5.85
CA GLN A 48 2.29 -7.30 -4.69
C GLN A 48 0.95 -6.58 -4.49
N TYR A 49 0.34 -6.10 -5.58
CA TYR A 49 -1.00 -5.51 -5.51
C TYR A 49 -2.04 -6.52 -4.99
N GLU A 50 -2.05 -7.75 -5.51
CA GLU A 50 -3.04 -8.75 -5.11
C GLU A 50 -2.86 -9.19 -3.65
N MET A 51 -1.63 -9.24 -3.13
CA MET A 51 -1.36 -9.45 -1.70
C MET A 51 -2.03 -8.38 -0.85
N LEU A 52 -1.83 -7.09 -1.19
CA LEU A 52 -2.48 -6.00 -0.46
C LEU A 52 -4.00 -6.00 -0.61
N ARG A 53 -4.51 -6.37 -1.78
CA ARG A 53 -5.95 -6.51 -2.02
C ARG A 53 -6.55 -7.60 -1.14
N LEU A 54 -5.89 -8.75 -1.02
CA LEU A 54 -6.30 -9.83 -0.13
C LEU A 54 -6.25 -9.40 1.33
N TRP A 55 -5.18 -8.75 1.77
CA TRP A 55 -5.06 -8.22 3.13
C TRP A 55 -6.21 -7.26 3.45
N LYS A 56 -6.50 -6.31 2.54
CA LYS A 56 -7.61 -5.37 2.69
C LYS A 56 -8.94 -6.10 2.80
N LEU A 57 -9.16 -7.14 1.99
CA LEU A 57 -10.37 -7.96 2.02
C LEU A 57 -10.51 -8.69 3.36
N GLN A 58 -9.43 -9.25 3.92
CA GLN A 58 -9.44 -9.95 5.21
C GLN A 58 -9.65 -9.02 6.40
N MET A 59 -9.03 -7.83 6.38
CA MET A 59 -9.13 -6.85 7.47
C MET A 59 -10.39 -5.98 7.40
N GLY A 60 -10.99 -5.82 6.23
CA GLY A 60 -12.19 -5.02 6.02
C GLY A 60 -12.02 -3.58 6.53
N HIS A 61 -12.82 -3.20 7.52
CA HIS A 61 -12.78 -1.85 8.11
C HIS A 61 -11.48 -1.57 8.89
N ALA A 62 -10.79 -2.62 9.36
CA ALA A 62 -9.51 -2.49 10.05
C ALA A 62 -8.33 -2.28 9.08
N ALA A 63 -8.53 -2.44 7.77
CA ALA A 63 -7.53 -2.10 6.77
C ALA A 63 -7.40 -0.58 6.68
N THR A 64 -6.52 0.01 7.47
CA THR A 64 -6.31 1.46 7.48
C THR A 64 -4.87 1.82 7.10
N VAL A 65 -4.66 3.09 6.73
CA VAL A 65 -3.32 3.59 6.40
C VAL A 65 -2.45 3.55 7.65
N GLU A 66 -3.03 3.84 8.82
CA GLU A 66 -2.35 3.79 10.11
C GLU A 66 -1.82 2.38 10.41
N HIS A 67 -2.55 1.33 10.03
CA HIS A 67 -2.07 -0.05 10.19
C HIS A 67 -0.82 -0.30 9.34
N ILE A 68 -0.84 0.14 8.07
CA ILE A 68 0.32 0.04 7.16
C ILE A 68 1.51 0.81 7.73
N SER A 69 1.30 2.06 8.12
CA SER A 69 2.33 2.92 8.74
C SER A 69 2.89 2.29 10.01
N CYS A 70 2.04 1.69 10.86
CA CYS A 70 2.48 1.01 12.07
C CYS A 70 3.44 -0.15 11.75
N VAL A 71 3.08 -1.01 10.81
CA VAL A 71 3.93 -2.14 10.41
C VAL A 71 5.25 -1.67 9.78
N LEU A 72 5.22 -0.64 8.93
CA LEU A 72 6.44 -0.07 8.34
C LEU A 72 7.37 0.51 9.41
N ASN A 73 6.83 1.22 10.41
CA ASN A 73 7.61 1.75 11.52
C ASN A 73 8.23 0.62 12.37
N GLN A 74 7.51 -0.47 12.62
CA GLN A 74 8.04 -1.65 13.31
C GLN A 74 9.15 -2.37 12.53
N MET A 75 9.23 -2.14 11.21
CA MET A 75 10.28 -2.66 10.34
C MET A 75 11.45 -1.69 10.17
N GLU A 76 11.48 -0.59 10.93
CA GLU A 76 12.47 0.49 10.78
C GLU A 76 12.42 1.16 9.40
N LEU A 77 11.26 1.08 8.72
CA LEU A 77 10.98 1.69 7.42
C LEU A 77 10.15 2.97 7.58
N SER A 78 10.47 3.81 8.58
CA SER A 78 9.74 5.05 8.84
C SER A 78 9.74 6.01 7.64
N GLY A 79 10.85 6.09 6.90
CA GLY A 79 10.90 6.89 5.66
C GLY A 79 9.93 6.40 4.57
N CYS A 80 9.67 5.09 4.49
CA CYS A 80 8.64 4.55 3.59
C CYS A 80 7.22 4.86 4.11
N SER A 81 7.03 4.78 5.43
CA SER A 81 5.76 5.16 6.08
C SER A 81 5.39 6.61 5.76
N ASP A 82 6.33 7.53 5.95
CA ASP A 82 6.13 8.97 5.71
C ASP A 82 5.79 9.23 4.24
N ALA A 83 6.53 8.61 3.31
CA ALA A 83 6.30 8.79 1.88
C ALA A 83 4.95 8.21 1.42
N VAL A 84 4.54 7.05 1.94
CA VAL A 84 3.20 6.48 1.69
C VAL A 84 2.13 7.43 2.21
N GLN A 85 2.27 7.93 3.43
CA GLN A 85 1.27 8.79 4.04
C GLN A 85 1.16 10.14 3.32
N GLU A 86 2.29 10.74 2.94
CA GLU A 86 2.34 11.96 2.13
C GLU A 86 1.68 11.75 0.76
N ALA A 87 2.03 10.68 0.05
CA ALA A 87 1.43 10.36 -1.24
C ALA A 87 -0.09 10.19 -1.12
N LEU A 88 -0.57 9.53 -0.07
CA LEU A 88 -2.01 9.33 0.14
C LEU A 88 -2.75 10.61 0.54
N LEU A 89 -2.12 11.50 1.29
CA LEU A 89 -2.66 12.83 1.57
C LEU A 89 -2.82 13.63 0.28
N ASN A 90 -1.80 13.62 -0.57
CA ASN A 90 -1.81 14.32 -1.86
C ASN A 90 -2.89 13.78 -2.80
N GLN A 91 -3.20 12.48 -2.74
CA GLN A 91 -4.29 11.84 -3.52
C GLN A 91 -5.70 12.19 -3.01
N ASN A 92 -5.85 12.56 -1.73
CA ASN A 92 -7.14 12.97 -1.15
C ASN A 92 -7.37 14.49 -1.19
N SER A 93 -6.37 15.27 -1.61
CA SER A 93 -6.58 16.67 -1.96
C SER A 93 -7.52 16.73 -3.18
N PRO A 94 -8.75 17.29 -3.06
CA PRO A 94 -9.41 17.78 -4.26
C PRO A 94 -8.44 18.80 -4.87
N GLN A 95 -8.08 18.64 -6.14
CA GLN A 95 -7.35 19.67 -6.85
C GLN A 95 -8.18 20.96 -6.77
N THR A 96 -7.89 21.82 -5.80
CA THR A 96 -8.20 23.24 -5.93
C THR A 96 -7.21 23.77 -6.94
N CYS A 97 -7.52 23.54 -8.22
CA CYS A 97 -7.02 24.36 -9.30
C CYS A 97 -7.60 25.76 -9.07
N SER A 98 -7.03 26.50 -8.11
CA SER A 98 -7.24 27.94 -8.02
C SER A 98 -6.58 28.57 -9.23
N LEU A 99 -7.45 28.97 -10.17
CA LEU A 99 -7.41 30.22 -10.92
C LEU A 99 -6.01 30.83 -11.05
N HIS A 100 -5.34 30.56 -12.16
CA HIS A 100 -4.42 31.55 -12.71
C HIS A 100 -5.16 32.29 -13.82
N ASN A 101 -5.65 33.48 -13.46
CA ASN A 101 -5.96 34.56 -14.39
C ASN A 101 -4.81 34.66 -15.39
N HIS A 102 -5.13 34.55 -16.67
CA HIS A 102 -4.32 35.18 -17.70
C HIS A 102 -5.14 36.31 -18.31
N LEU A 103 -4.55 37.50 -18.15
CA LEU A 103 -4.89 38.79 -18.73
C LEU A 103 -5.26 38.70 -20.22
#